data_AF-A0A820L086-F1
#
_entry.id   AF-A0A820L086-F1
#
_cell.length_a   1.000
_cell.length_b   1.000
_cell.length_c   1.000
_cell.angle_alpha   90.00
_cell.angle_beta   90.00
_cell.angle_gamma   90.00
#
_symmetry.space_group_name_H-M   'P 1'
#
loop_
_entity.id
_entity.type
_entity.pdbx_description
1 polymer ?
#
loop_
_entity_poly.entity_id
_entity_poly.type
_entity_poly.pdbx_seq_one_letter_code
_entity_poly.pdbx_strand_id
1 'polypeptide(L)'
;PQPQQFTSGMPAEVFEKVKKETENEIIVKPEITIPVINPNNNNNNTSNKRGRLSHRQRDHLEDLLRTLTPERNKIGEAMLWAIDHAEAADEIIDCITESLSILQTAPYKKISRLYLISDILHNCSVKVTNASHYRRGFETRLPDIFQEIHQAWSVIDGRLRAEQFKV
;
A
#
# COMPACT_ATOMS: atom_id res chain seq x y z
N PRO A 1 -4.83 17.93 -31.46
CA PRO A 1 -4.56 17.63 -30.03
C PRO A 1 -5.88 17.48 -29.27
N GLN A 2 -6.19 16.28 -28.78
CA GLN A 2 -7.38 16.03 -27.95
C GLN A 2 -7.15 16.64 -26.55
N PRO A 3 -8.14 17.35 -25.97
CA PRO A 3 -7.99 17.91 -24.62
C PRO A 3 -7.90 16.78 -23.58
N GLN A 4 -6.89 16.86 -22.70
CA GLN A 4 -6.72 15.92 -21.58
C GLN A 4 -7.82 16.17 -20.55
N GLN A 5 -8.78 15.23 -20.43
CA GLN A 5 -10.00 15.37 -19.62
C GLN A 5 -9.80 15.12 -18.11
N PHE A 6 -8.56 15.02 -17.62
CA PHE A 6 -8.28 14.59 -16.25
C PHE A 6 -7.28 15.48 -15.49
N THR A 7 -7.10 16.74 -15.91
CA THR A 7 -6.14 17.66 -15.25
C THR A 7 -6.74 18.47 -14.11
N SER A 8 -8.07 18.58 -14.03
CA SER A 8 -8.80 19.06 -12.88
C SER A 8 -9.27 17.86 -12.08
N GLY A 9 -8.90 17.78 -10.80
CA GLY A 9 -9.38 16.73 -9.89
C GLY A 9 -10.92 16.62 -9.84
N MET A 10 -11.41 15.62 -9.10
CA MET A 10 -12.82 15.25 -9.05
C MET A 10 -13.75 16.47 -8.80
N PRO A 11 -14.87 16.62 -9.54
CA PRO A 11 -15.79 17.76 -9.39
C PRO A 11 -16.30 17.93 -7.96
N ALA A 12 -16.43 19.19 -7.52
CA ALA A 12 -16.86 19.54 -6.16
C ALA A 12 -18.29 19.08 -5.82
N GLU A 13 -19.06 18.66 -6.82
CA GLU A 13 -20.43 18.16 -6.70
C GLU A 13 -20.54 16.81 -5.97
N VAL A 14 -19.41 16.09 -5.76
CA VAL A 14 -19.36 14.77 -5.11
C VAL A 14 -19.13 14.85 -3.60
N PHE A 15 -19.02 16.05 -3.01
CA PHE A 15 -18.92 16.20 -1.55
C PHE A 15 -20.28 15.95 -0.87
N GLU A 16 -20.46 14.76 -0.33
CA GLU A 16 -21.57 14.45 0.56
C GLU A 16 -21.41 15.24 1.88
N LYS A 17 -22.43 16.03 2.21
CA LYS A 17 -22.47 16.93 3.38
C LYS A 17 -22.46 16.14 4.69
N VAL A 18 -21.34 16.17 5.42
CA VAL A 18 -21.36 15.96 6.87
C VAL A 18 -21.52 17.34 7.53
N LYS A 19 -22.65 17.51 8.23
CA LYS A 19 -23.04 18.76 8.92
C LYS A 19 -22.12 19.06 10.11
N LYS A 20 -21.97 20.37 10.32
CA LYS A 20 -21.31 21.08 11.43
C LYS A 20 -21.96 20.82 12.79
N GLU A 21 -21.13 20.81 13.82
CA GLU A 21 -21.31 21.24 15.23
C GLU A 21 -19.95 20.88 15.90
N THR A 22 -19.18 21.71 16.60
CA THR A 22 -19.39 23.00 17.25
C THR A 22 -18.00 23.62 17.47
N GLU A 23 -17.87 24.93 17.30
CA GLU A 23 -16.69 25.71 17.72
C GLU A 23 -16.67 25.86 19.24
N ASN A 24 -15.44 25.90 19.80
CA ASN A 24 -14.99 26.43 21.11
C ASN A 24 -14.25 25.40 21.97
N GLU A 25 -12.90 25.40 21.96
CA GLU A 25 -12.09 25.82 23.12
C GLU A 25 -10.56 25.60 22.93
N ILE A 26 -9.82 26.69 23.16
CA ILE A 26 -8.47 26.81 23.74
C ILE A 26 -7.27 26.25 22.95
N ILE A 27 -6.51 27.18 22.36
CA ILE A 27 -5.13 26.98 21.89
C ILE A 27 -4.23 26.80 23.12
N VAL A 28 -3.90 25.55 23.46
CA VAL A 28 -2.75 25.23 24.33
C VAL A 28 -1.60 24.77 23.44
N LYS A 29 -0.47 25.48 23.46
CA LYS A 29 0.78 25.04 22.82
C LYS A 29 1.23 23.74 23.52
N PRO A 30 1.58 22.65 22.82
CA PRO A 30 2.17 21.51 23.49
C PRO A 30 3.62 21.86 23.85
N GLU A 31 3.89 21.94 25.15
CA GLU A 31 5.23 21.99 25.71
C GLU A 31 5.88 20.61 25.52
N ILE A 32 6.95 20.56 24.71
CA ILE A 32 7.70 19.33 24.43
C ILE A 32 8.49 18.98 25.70
N THR A 33 7.95 18.07 26.52
CA THR A 33 8.73 17.40 27.56
C THR A 33 9.52 16.28 26.90
N ILE A 34 10.85 16.45 26.80
CA ILE A 34 11.76 15.39 26.36
C ILE A 34 11.76 14.29 27.44
N PRO A 35 11.45 13.02 27.11
CA PRO A 35 11.62 11.93 28.07
C PRO A 35 13.12 11.70 28.31
N VAL A 36 13.54 11.82 29.58
CA VAL A 36 14.89 11.44 30.03
C VAL A 36 15.06 9.93 29.82
N ILE A 37 15.90 9.55 28.86
CA ILE A 37 16.22 8.14 28.59
C ILE A 37 17.21 7.66 29.67
N ASN A 38 16.76 6.69 30.45
CA ASN A 38 17.55 5.95 31.45
C ASN A 38 18.57 5.04 30.73
N PRO A 39 19.89 5.10 31.02
CA PRO A 39 20.92 4.50 30.16
C PRO A 39 21.07 2.97 30.24
N ASN A 40 20.15 2.24 30.88
CA ASN A 40 20.30 0.79 31.10
C ASN A 40 19.12 -0.01 30.56
N ASN A 41 19.04 -0.18 29.24
CA ASN A 41 18.31 -1.30 28.67
C ASN A 41 19.17 -2.06 27.66
N ASN A 42 19.46 -3.31 28.00
CA ASN A 42 20.41 -4.17 27.32
C ASN A 42 19.98 -4.47 25.88
N ASN A 43 20.79 -3.99 24.93
CA ASN A 43 20.66 -4.21 23.50
C ASN A 43 20.86 -5.68 23.13
N ASN A 44 19.76 -6.39 22.84
CA ASN A 44 19.82 -7.55 21.94
C ASN A 44 19.93 -7.02 20.50
N ASN A 45 21.16 -6.70 20.14
CA ASN A 45 21.56 -6.10 18.87
C ASN A 45 21.48 -7.17 17.75
N THR A 46 20.29 -7.45 17.22
CA THR A 46 20.19 -7.98 15.86
C THR A 46 20.47 -6.81 14.93
N SER A 47 21.67 -6.78 14.34
CA SER A 47 22.06 -5.77 13.38
C SER A 47 21.06 -5.72 12.22
N ASN A 48 20.08 -4.81 12.31
CA ASN A 48 19.24 -4.44 11.17
C ASN A 48 20.21 -3.88 10.13
N LYS A 49 20.55 -4.71 9.14
CA LYS A 49 21.32 -4.28 7.98
C LYS A 49 20.52 -3.14 7.37
N ARG A 50 21.08 -1.92 7.37
CA ARG A 50 20.40 -0.74 6.83
C ARG A 50 19.77 -1.08 5.49
N GLY A 51 18.47 -0.78 5.34
CA GLY A 51 17.70 -1.03 4.12
C GLY A 51 17.10 -2.43 3.98
N ARG A 52 16.86 -3.16 5.08
CA ARG A 52 16.13 -4.43 5.08
C ARG A 52 15.12 -4.51 6.21
N LEU A 53 14.04 -5.23 6.00
CA LEU A 53 13.06 -5.54 7.04
C LEU A 53 13.64 -6.53 8.04
N SER A 54 13.40 -6.27 9.33
CA SER A 54 13.55 -7.28 10.38
C SER A 54 12.55 -8.42 10.14
N HIS A 55 12.79 -9.59 10.76
CA HIS A 55 11.87 -10.72 10.65
C HIS A 55 10.44 -10.34 11.07
N ARG A 56 10.28 -9.64 12.19
CA ARG A 56 8.97 -9.19 12.68
C ARG A 56 8.26 -8.23 11.70
N GLN A 57 9.02 -7.35 11.04
CA GLN A 57 8.46 -6.44 10.03
C GLN A 57 8.04 -7.19 8.77
N ARG A 58 8.80 -8.21 8.36
CA ARG A 58 8.43 -9.07 7.22
C ARG A 58 7.17 -9.86 7.53
N ASP A 59 7.11 -10.51 8.70
CA ASP A 59 5.92 -11.24 9.16
C ASP A 59 4.68 -10.32 9.17
N HIS A 60 4.85 -9.08 9.65
CA HIS A 60 3.78 -8.09 9.65
C HIS A 60 3.34 -7.68 8.24
N LEU A 61 4.26 -7.46 7.30
CA LEU A 61 3.95 -7.18 5.90
C LEU A 61 3.16 -8.33 5.27
N GLU A 62 3.59 -9.57 5.50
CA GLU A 62 2.90 -10.75 4.99
C GLU A 62 1.46 -10.87 5.55
N ASP A 63 1.28 -10.58 6.83
CA ASP A 63 -0.04 -10.58 7.47
C ASP A 63 -0.94 -9.45 6.93
N LEU A 64 -0.39 -8.25 6.73
CA LEU A 64 -1.10 -7.15 6.05
C LEU A 64 -1.56 -7.60 4.65
N LEU A 65 -0.68 -8.19 3.85
CA LEU A 65 -0.99 -8.65 2.49
C LEU A 65 -1.94 -9.86 2.47
N ARG A 66 -1.94 -10.69 3.51
CA ARG A 66 -2.84 -11.83 3.66
C ARG A 66 -4.26 -11.38 4.03
N THR A 67 -4.39 -10.33 4.82
CA THR A 67 -5.67 -9.82 5.33
C THR A 67 -6.22 -8.63 4.54
N LEU A 68 -5.46 -8.09 3.58
CA LEU A 68 -5.83 -6.93 2.78
C LEU A 68 -7.17 -7.12 2.04
N THR A 69 -8.04 -6.12 2.19
CA THR A 69 -9.31 -5.96 1.47
C THR A 69 -9.26 -4.68 0.63
N PRO A 70 -10.16 -4.48 -0.35
CA PRO A 70 -10.15 -3.28 -1.18
C PRO A 70 -10.74 -2.05 -0.44
N GLU A 71 -10.94 -2.13 0.87
CA GLU A 71 -11.42 -1.03 1.68
C GLU A 71 -10.36 0.06 1.81
N ARG A 72 -10.75 1.31 1.57
CA ARG A 72 -9.85 2.47 1.59
C ARG A 72 -9.00 2.58 2.86
N ASN A 73 -9.60 2.29 4.02
CA ASN A 73 -8.88 2.35 5.30
C ASN A 73 -7.79 1.28 5.39
N LYS A 74 -8.05 0.07 4.88
CA LYS A 74 -7.08 -1.03 4.88
C LYS A 74 -5.93 -0.79 3.91
N ILE A 75 -6.24 -0.26 2.72
CA ILE A 75 -5.22 0.15 1.76
C ILE A 75 -4.36 1.28 2.34
N GLY A 76 -4.99 2.29 2.94
CA GLY A 76 -4.29 3.43 3.54
C GLY A 76 -3.36 3.01 4.70
N GLU A 77 -3.81 2.10 5.57
CA GLU A 77 -3.01 1.53 6.65
C GLU A 77 -1.77 0.82 6.11
N ALA A 78 -1.94 -0.05 5.12
CA ALA A 78 -0.82 -0.77 4.50
C ALA A 78 0.12 0.15 3.72
N MET A 79 -0.40 1.17 3.03
CA MET A 79 0.42 2.16 2.32
C MET A 79 1.26 2.98 3.29
N LEU A 80 0.66 3.47 4.38
CA LEU A 80 1.38 4.23 5.40
C LEU A 80 2.52 3.41 5.97
N TRP A 81 2.25 2.14 6.30
CA TRP A 81 3.28 1.21 6.76
C TRP A 81 4.43 1.07 5.74
N ALA A 82 4.11 0.94 4.45
CA ALA A 82 5.14 0.86 3.40
C ALA A 82 5.98 2.15 3.31
N ILE A 83 5.35 3.32 3.34
CA ILE A 83 6.07 4.62 3.30
C ILE A 83 6.96 4.80 4.53
N ASP A 84 6.51 4.41 5.71
CA ASP A 84 7.29 4.50 6.96
C ASP A 84 8.52 3.57 6.98
N HIS A 85 8.53 2.54 6.12
CA HIS A 85 9.62 1.56 5.99
C HIS A 85 10.33 1.63 4.64
N ALA A 86 10.31 2.81 3.99
CA ALA A 86 10.83 3.00 2.65
C ALA A 86 12.34 2.72 2.52
N GLU A 87 13.11 2.65 3.60
CA GLU A 87 14.50 2.18 3.56
C GLU A 87 14.61 0.74 3.01
N ALA A 88 13.58 -0.08 3.20
CA ALA A 88 13.50 -1.45 2.70
C ALA A 88 12.61 -1.57 1.44
N ALA A 89 12.50 -0.51 0.65
CA ALA A 89 11.60 -0.44 -0.51
C ALA A 89 11.73 -1.65 -1.46
N ASP A 90 12.95 -2.06 -1.80
CA ASP A 90 13.17 -3.20 -2.72
C ASP A 90 12.55 -4.49 -2.19
N GLU A 91 12.75 -4.78 -0.90
CA GLU A 91 12.18 -5.97 -0.25
C GLU A 91 10.65 -5.89 -0.15
N ILE A 92 10.10 -4.70 0.11
CA ILE A 92 8.64 -4.48 0.16
C ILE A 92 8.03 -4.67 -1.23
N ILE A 93 8.68 -4.16 -2.28
CA ILE A 93 8.26 -4.30 -3.68
C ILE A 93 8.23 -5.77 -4.07
N ASP A 94 9.32 -6.51 -3.84
CA ASP A 94 9.40 -7.93 -4.17
C ASP A 94 8.31 -8.73 -3.42
N CYS A 95 8.09 -8.47 -2.12
CA CYS A 95 7.04 -9.14 -1.35
C CYS A 95 5.62 -8.87 -1.92
N ILE A 96 5.30 -7.62 -2.27
CA ILE A 96 4.01 -7.26 -2.88
C ILE A 96 3.85 -7.95 -4.24
N THR A 97 4.89 -7.90 -5.09
CA THR A 97 4.89 -8.52 -6.42
C THR A 97 4.73 -10.04 -6.34
N GLU A 98 5.51 -10.73 -5.51
CA GLU A 98 5.41 -12.18 -5.31
C GLU A 98 4.02 -12.58 -4.82
N SER A 99 3.44 -11.80 -3.91
CA SER A 99 2.08 -12.07 -3.43
C SER A 99 1.06 -12.03 -4.58
N LEU A 100 1.24 -11.16 -5.57
CA LEU A 100 0.38 -11.06 -6.75
C LEU A 100 0.54 -12.24 -7.72
N SER A 101 1.73 -12.83 -7.82
CA SER A 101 2.02 -13.97 -8.72
C SER A 101 1.48 -15.32 -8.24
N ILE A 102 0.97 -15.41 -7.01
CA ILE A 102 0.35 -16.65 -6.51
C ILE A 102 -0.99 -16.87 -7.25
N LEU A 103 -1.07 -17.91 -8.08
CA LEU A 103 -2.23 -18.21 -8.93
C LEU A 103 -3.53 -18.43 -8.11
N GLN A 104 -3.42 -19.10 -6.96
CA GLN A 104 -4.55 -19.40 -6.07
C GLN A 104 -5.04 -18.20 -5.25
N THR A 105 -4.38 -17.04 -5.36
CA THR A 105 -4.84 -15.81 -4.71
C THR A 105 -6.20 -15.42 -5.27
N ALA A 106 -7.18 -15.26 -4.37
CA ALA A 106 -8.51 -14.84 -4.75
C ALA A 106 -8.50 -13.51 -5.52
N PRO A 107 -9.38 -13.32 -6.54
CA PRO A 107 -9.33 -12.14 -7.41
C PRO A 107 -9.40 -10.81 -6.66
N TYR A 108 -10.27 -10.71 -5.64
CA TYR A 108 -10.40 -9.50 -4.82
C TYR A 108 -9.11 -9.13 -4.08
N LYS A 109 -8.27 -10.10 -3.69
CA LYS A 109 -6.97 -9.83 -3.07
C LYS A 109 -5.95 -9.30 -4.08
N LYS A 110 -5.97 -9.81 -5.32
CA LYS A 110 -5.14 -9.26 -6.40
C LYS A 110 -5.51 -7.79 -6.68
N ILE A 111 -6.81 -7.47 -6.71
CA ILE A 111 -7.28 -6.07 -6.81
C ILE A 111 -6.84 -5.23 -5.61
N SER A 112 -6.99 -5.75 -4.38
CA SER A 112 -6.58 -5.05 -3.17
C SER A 112 -5.08 -4.70 -3.18
N ARG A 113 -4.23 -5.62 -3.63
CA ARG A 113 -2.78 -5.40 -3.76
C ARG A 113 -2.42 -4.45 -4.88
N LEU A 114 -3.19 -4.44 -5.98
CA LEU A 114 -3.03 -3.44 -7.03
C LEU A 114 -3.40 -2.02 -6.53
N TYR A 115 -4.44 -1.89 -5.71
CA TYR A 115 -4.76 -0.62 -5.05
C TYR A 115 -3.64 -0.16 -4.12
N LEU A 116 -3.06 -1.09 -3.34
CA LEU A 116 -1.90 -0.77 -2.51
C LEU A 116 -0.72 -0.25 -3.35
N ILE A 117 -0.38 -0.90 -4.47
CA ILE A 117 0.68 -0.41 -5.38
C ILE A 117 0.35 1.01 -5.87
N SER A 118 -0.90 1.26 -6.27
CA SER A 118 -1.33 2.58 -6.75
C SER A 118 -1.16 3.65 -5.67
N ASP A 119 -1.58 3.35 -4.44
CA ASP A 119 -1.49 4.30 -3.33
C ASP A 119 -0.03 4.54 -2.93
N ILE A 120 0.83 3.51 -2.92
CA ILE A 120 2.27 3.69 -2.70
C ILE A 120 2.86 4.56 -3.81
N LEU A 121 2.58 4.29 -5.09
CA LEU A 121 3.11 5.07 -6.21
C LEU A 121 2.64 6.53 -6.21
N HIS A 122 1.41 6.78 -5.77
CA HIS A 122 0.90 8.14 -5.60
C HIS A 122 1.66 8.88 -4.48
N ASN A 123 1.81 8.23 -3.33
CA ASN A 123 2.38 8.84 -2.12
C ASN A 123 3.91 8.78 -2.07
N CYS A 124 4.60 8.01 -2.91
CA CYS A 124 6.06 7.90 -2.89
C CYS A 124 6.80 9.20 -3.26
N SER A 125 6.08 10.24 -3.70
CA SER A 125 6.59 11.57 -4.00
C SER A 125 6.64 12.50 -2.78
N VAL A 126 6.12 12.08 -1.63
CA VAL A 126 6.22 12.84 -0.38
C VAL A 126 7.68 12.96 0.08
N LYS A 127 7.97 13.94 0.95
CA LYS A 127 9.32 14.21 1.47
C LYS A 127 9.72 13.21 2.56
N VAL A 128 9.61 11.91 2.29
CA VAL A 128 10.10 10.82 3.13
C VAL A 128 11.34 10.23 2.45
N THR A 129 12.40 10.02 3.23
CA THR A 129 13.65 9.46 2.73
C THR A 129 13.41 8.09 2.11
N ASN A 130 14.04 7.80 0.97
CA ASN A 130 13.93 6.54 0.21
C ASN A 130 12.56 6.23 -0.41
N ALA A 131 11.48 6.97 -0.10
CA ALA A 131 10.15 6.69 -0.65
C ALA A 131 10.14 6.73 -2.20
N SER A 132 10.92 7.62 -2.81
CA SER A 132 11.03 7.71 -4.27
C SER A 132 11.55 6.43 -4.94
N HIS A 133 12.20 5.52 -4.22
CA HIS A 133 12.67 4.24 -4.75
C HIS A 133 11.50 3.34 -5.19
N TYR A 134 10.33 3.46 -4.56
CA TYR A 134 9.13 2.72 -4.97
C TYR A 134 8.76 2.96 -6.43
N ARG A 135 8.90 4.20 -6.92
CA ARG A 135 8.60 4.54 -8.31
C ARG A 135 9.43 3.70 -9.27
N ARG A 136 10.75 3.70 -9.09
CA ARG A 136 11.69 2.98 -9.95
C ARG A 136 11.53 1.47 -9.81
N GLY A 137 11.37 0.96 -8.58
CA GLY A 137 11.23 -0.48 -8.37
C GLY A 137 9.96 -1.03 -9.00
N PHE A 138 8.80 -0.41 -8.75
CA PHE A 138 7.55 -0.85 -9.36
C PHE A 138 7.51 -0.66 -10.87
N GLU A 139 8.10 0.40 -11.43
CA GLU A 139 8.18 0.62 -12.88
C GLU A 139 8.70 -0.63 -13.61
N THR A 140 9.72 -1.30 -13.06
CA THR A 140 10.29 -2.51 -13.65
C THR A 140 9.45 -3.77 -13.46
N ARG A 141 8.53 -3.80 -12.48
CA ARG A 141 7.68 -4.95 -12.14
C ARG A 141 6.27 -4.87 -12.70
N LEU A 142 5.78 -3.68 -13.03
CA LEU A 142 4.41 -3.47 -13.50
C LEU A 142 4.04 -4.33 -14.73
N PRO A 143 4.89 -4.50 -15.76
CA PRO A 143 4.56 -5.38 -16.89
C PRO A 143 4.23 -6.81 -16.45
N ASP A 144 5.08 -7.41 -15.61
CA ASP A 144 4.90 -8.77 -15.09
C ASP A 144 3.66 -8.86 -14.20
N ILE A 145 3.44 -7.86 -13.34
CA ILE A 145 2.26 -7.78 -12.47
C ILE A 145 0.97 -7.78 -13.30
N PHE A 146 0.90 -6.97 -14.36
CA PHE A 146 -0.29 -6.91 -15.20
C PHE A 146 -0.47 -8.19 -16.03
N GLN A 147 0.61 -8.85 -16.42
CA GLN A 147 0.54 -10.17 -17.04
C GLN A 147 -0.05 -11.22 -16.09
N GLU A 148 0.37 -11.25 -14.83
CA GLU A 148 -0.18 -12.16 -13.80
C GLU A 148 -1.66 -11.89 -13.50
N ILE A 149 -2.06 -10.62 -13.45
CA ILE A 149 -3.46 -10.23 -13.28
C ILE A 149 -4.29 -10.66 -14.50
N HIS A 150 -3.77 -10.47 -15.71
CA HIS A 150 -4.44 -10.88 -16.94
C HIS A 150 -4.62 -12.40 -16.99
N GLN A 151 -3.61 -13.18 -16.63
CA GLN A 151 -3.72 -14.64 -16.55
C GLN A 151 -4.82 -15.07 -15.58
N ALA A 152 -4.85 -14.47 -14.38
CA ALA A 152 -5.90 -14.74 -13.40
C ALA A 152 -7.31 -14.42 -13.94
N TRP A 153 -7.46 -13.31 -14.66
CA TRP A 153 -8.73 -12.92 -15.27
C TRP A 153 -9.17 -13.90 -16.38
N SER A 154 -8.26 -14.30 -17.26
CA SER A 154 -8.54 -15.24 -18.35
C SER A 154 -9.01 -16.60 -17.83
N VAL A 155 -8.49 -17.07 -16.70
CA VAL A 155 -8.95 -18.29 -16.02
C VAL A 155 -10.39 -18.14 -15.53
N ILE A 156 -10.75 -16.99 -14.97
CA ILE A 156 -12.12 -16.71 -14.49
C ILE A 156 -13.09 -16.69 -15.68
N ASP A 157 -12.76 -15.97 -16.74
CA ASP A 157 -13.60 -15.86 -17.94
C ASP A 157 -13.81 -17.23 -18.60
N GLY A 158 -12.74 -18.04 -18.74
CA GLY A 158 -12.83 -19.40 -19.25
C GLY A 158 -13.76 -20.30 -18.42
N ARG A 159 -13.70 -20.21 -17.09
CA ARG A 159 -14.60 -20.95 -16.18
C ARG A 159 -16.05 -20.48 -16.31
N LEU A 160 -16.30 -19.18 -16.35
CA LEU A 160 -17.64 -18.63 -16.52
C LEU A 160 -18.27 -19.08 -17.84
N ARG A 161 -17.50 -19.06 -18.93
CA ARG A 161 -17.94 -19.58 -20.23
C ARG A 161 -18.24 -21.08 -20.16
N ALA A 162 -17.38 -21.88 -19.53
CA ALA A 162 -17.59 -23.33 -19.42
C ALA A 162 -18.86 -23.68 -18.62
N GLU A 163 -19.18 -22.93 -17.56
CA GLU A 163 -20.43 -23.11 -16.79
C GLU A 163 -21.68 -22.87 -17.66
N GLN A 164 -21.62 -21.97 -18.65
CA GLN A 164 -22.75 -21.69 -19.54
C GLN A 164 -23.09 -22.85 -20.51
N PHE A 165 -22.15 -23.78 -20.73
CA PHE A 165 -22.35 -24.94 -21.63
C PHE A 165 -22.79 -26.21 -20.90
N LYS A 166 -22.88 -26.19 -19.57
CA LYS A 166 -23.43 -27.31 -18.80
C LYS A 166 -24.96 -27.25 -18.90
N VAL A 167 -25.52 -28.00 -19.85
CA VAL A 167 -26.96 -28.29 -19.98
C VAL A 167 -27.28 -29.61 -19.30
#